data_AF-A0AA43FG55-F1
#
_entry.id   AF-A0AA43FG55-F1
#
_cell.length_a   1.000
_cell.length_b   1.000
_cell.length_c   1.000
_cell.angle_alpha   90.00
_cell.angle_beta   90.00
_cell.angle_gamma   90.00
#
_symmetry.space_group_name_H-M   'P 1'
#
loop_
_entity.id
_entity.type
_entity.pdbx_description
1 polymer ?
#
loop_
_entity_poly.entity_id
_entity_poly.type
_entity_poly.pdbx_seq_one_letter_code
_entity_poly.pdbx_strand_id
1 'polypeptide(L)'
;EAAFDGLVGSGTGLIAVAAVASILTVAYTGRFLIGAFGGHHAGHEPATPVGPSPRNALVRAPVFLAAVAVVIGLVPGVIAPVFDAGVAAAREAGTVGKLVLWPGFVPALGWSMFSLAVGAVLVWRSSLVGRATDLVGLVSQRLPSAEGSFRRAVAGLLSFADRSSGLIQSGSLPRYIAIILLVAIALPATALFRGGVPVGSLAVGGLLEAILGLLIVAAAITLLFTTRRFAAILLLGGVGYGVAALFAVYGGPDLSLTQLLVETLVVALFALVLRHLPASFTPPRFERTMRILVAVGVAVFVFVGGLTTISARQAPPVSDRYLELSVPEAQGANVVNVILVDFRGLDTLGEITVLAIATLGVAALVVPVLKSRRESS
;
A
#
# COMPACT_ATOMS: atom_id res chain seq x y z
N GLU A 1 15.98 -45.32 21.39
CA GLU A 1 17.29 -45.52 22.06
C GLU A 1 18.38 -44.58 21.54
N ALA A 2 18.82 -44.66 20.29
CA ALA A 2 19.88 -43.78 19.76
C ALA A 2 19.63 -42.27 19.97
N ALA A 3 18.37 -41.84 19.85
CA ALA A 3 17.97 -40.46 20.17
C ALA A 3 18.11 -40.11 21.67
N PHE A 4 17.88 -41.06 22.59
CA PHE A 4 18.12 -40.84 24.02
C PHE A 4 19.62 -40.79 24.31
N ASP A 5 20.42 -41.64 23.68
CA ASP A 5 21.88 -41.68 23.84
C ASP A 5 22.51 -40.32 23.47
N GLY A 6 22.08 -39.72 22.36
CA GLY A 6 22.50 -38.36 21.97
C GLY A 6 22.04 -37.25 22.93
N LEU A 7 21.00 -37.49 23.74
CA LEU A 7 20.44 -36.50 24.68
C LEU A 7 20.93 -36.65 26.12
N VAL A 8 21.59 -37.78 26.47
CA VAL A 8 22.04 -38.09 27.85
C VAL A 8 22.98 -37.02 28.42
N GLY A 9 23.64 -36.20 27.59
CA GLY A 9 24.48 -35.06 28.01
C GLY A 9 23.85 -33.66 27.91
N SER A 10 22.61 -33.54 27.41
CA SER A 10 21.97 -32.25 27.04
C SER A 10 21.07 -31.62 28.11
N GLY A 11 20.93 -32.27 29.27
CA GLY A 11 20.12 -31.82 30.41
C GLY A 11 18.85 -32.64 30.62
N THR A 12 18.43 -32.77 31.89
CA THR A 12 17.32 -33.64 32.31
C THR A 12 15.97 -33.22 31.73
N GLY A 13 15.76 -31.93 31.46
CA GLY A 13 14.51 -31.42 30.88
C GLY A 13 14.27 -31.88 29.43
N LEU A 14 15.32 -31.89 28.59
CA LEU A 14 15.23 -32.33 27.19
C LEU A 14 14.96 -33.83 27.09
N ILE A 15 15.61 -34.62 27.95
CA ILE A 15 15.36 -36.07 28.06
C ILE A 15 13.92 -36.33 28.51
N ALA A 16 13.40 -35.58 29.48
CA ALA A 16 12.02 -35.70 29.93
C ALA A 16 11.01 -35.39 28.81
N VAL A 17 11.24 -34.32 28.04
CA VAL A 17 10.38 -33.99 26.87
C VAL A 17 10.45 -35.08 25.81
N ALA A 18 11.64 -35.58 25.49
CA ALA A 18 11.82 -36.68 24.53
C ALA A 18 11.17 -37.99 25.02
N ALA A 19 11.22 -38.27 26.32
CA ALA A 19 10.56 -39.42 26.94
C ALA A 19 9.04 -39.29 26.85
N VAL A 20 8.47 -38.13 27.21
CA VAL A 20 7.03 -37.86 27.07
C VAL A 20 6.58 -37.97 25.62
N ALA A 21 7.33 -37.38 24.68
CA ALA A 21 7.05 -37.49 23.26
C ALA A 21 7.08 -38.96 22.80
N SER A 22 8.10 -39.73 23.19
CA SER A 22 8.22 -41.15 22.85
C SER A 22 7.10 -42.00 23.45
N ILE A 23 6.70 -41.73 24.70
CA ILE A 23 5.55 -42.37 25.37
C ILE A 23 4.26 -42.12 24.57
N LEU A 24 4.02 -40.86 24.17
CA LEU A 24 2.86 -40.50 23.36
C LEU A 24 2.93 -41.14 21.96
N THR A 25 4.12 -41.26 21.38
CA THR A 25 4.34 -41.97 20.11
C THR A 25 3.92 -43.43 20.20
N VAL A 26 4.42 -44.15 21.21
CA VAL A 26 4.02 -45.54 21.48
C VAL A 26 2.52 -45.63 21.70
N ALA A 27 1.94 -44.69 22.47
CA ALA A 27 0.53 -44.67 22.77
C ALA A 27 -0.36 -44.47 21.53
N TYR A 28 -0.05 -43.50 20.66
CA TYR A 28 -0.86 -43.28 19.44
C TYR A 28 -0.66 -44.40 18.42
N THR A 29 0.55 -44.96 18.29
CA THR A 29 0.81 -46.11 17.41
C THR A 29 0.07 -47.36 17.88
N GLY A 30 0.09 -47.66 19.18
CA GLY A 30 -0.66 -48.77 19.75
C GLY A 30 -2.17 -48.59 19.63
N ARG A 31 -2.68 -47.37 19.87
CA ARG A 31 -4.09 -47.02 19.63
C ARG A 31 -4.49 -47.19 18.17
N PHE A 32 -3.62 -46.81 17.23
CA PHE A 32 -3.86 -47.03 15.80
C PHE A 32 -3.93 -48.51 15.46
N LEU A 33 -2.95 -49.32 15.90
CA LEU A 33 -2.92 -50.76 15.59
C LEU A 33 -4.12 -51.52 16.18
N ILE A 34 -4.43 -51.29 17.45
CA ILE A 34 -5.56 -51.95 18.12
C ILE A 34 -6.90 -51.39 17.63
N GLY A 35 -7.01 -50.08 17.40
CA GLY A 35 -8.24 -49.45 16.93
C GLY A 35 -8.58 -49.82 15.49
N ALA A 36 -7.58 -49.89 14.60
CA ALA A 36 -7.79 -50.23 13.20
C ALA A 36 -7.92 -51.74 12.94
N PHE A 37 -7.22 -52.59 13.71
CA PHE A 37 -7.13 -54.04 13.45
C PHE A 37 -7.57 -54.94 14.62
N GLY A 38 -7.83 -54.42 15.82
CA GLY A 38 -8.09 -55.18 17.05
C GLY A 38 -9.53 -55.68 17.26
N GLY A 39 -10.36 -55.65 16.22
CA GLY A 39 -11.59 -56.45 16.17
C GLY A 39 -12.83 -55.92 16.90
N HIS A 40 -12.79 -54.78 17.61
CA HIS A 40 -13.99 -54.20 18.23
C HIS A 40 -14.89 -53.49 17.21
N HIS A 41 -15.69 -54.26 16.46
CA HIS A 41 -16.81 -53.75 15.67
C HIS A 41 -17.98 -53.47 16.61
N ALA A 42 -17.89 -52.37 17.37
CA ALA A 42 -19.04 -51.87 18.12
C ALA A 42 -20.08 -51.33 17.12
N GLY A 43 -21.02 -52.20 16.72
CA GLY A 43 -22.33 -51.81 16.18
C GLY A 43 -22.39 -51.26 14.75
N HIS A 44 -21.33 -51.38 13.94
CA HIS A 44 -21.41 -51.02 12.51
C HIS A 44 -21.57 -52.28 11.67
N GLU A 45 -22.57 -52.29 10.79
CA GLU A 45 -22.76 -53.37 9.81
C GLU A 45 -21.44 -53.66 9.08
N PRO A 46 -21.08 -54.94 8.88
CA PRO A 46 -19.86 -55.28 8.16
C PRO A 46 -19.91 -54.59 6.80
N ALA A 47 -18.91 -53.73 6.54
CA ALA A 47 -18.77 -53.08 5.25
C ALA A 47 -18.86 -54.13 4.15
N THR A 48 -19.81 -53.97 3.23
CA THR A 48 -19.90 -54.82 2.04
C THR A 48 -18.53 -54.85 1.37
N PRO A 49 -18.01 -56.01 0.91
CA PRO A 49 -16.70 -56.07 0.30
C PRO A 49 -16.73 -55.26 -1.01
N VAL A 50 -16.30 -54.00 -0.96
CA VAL A 50 -16.21 -53.15 -2.14
C VAL A 50 -14.92 -53.52 -2.87
N GLY A 51 -15.05 -54.45 -3.81
CA GLY A 51 -14.09 -54.67 -4.89
C GLY A 51 -13.07 -55.79 -4.66
N PRO A 52 -12.41 -56.26 -5.75
CA PRO A 52 -11.39 -57.28 -5.68
C PRO A 52 -10.24 -56.84 -4.77
N SER A 53 -9.58 -57.81 -4.14
CA SER A 53 -8.42 -57.61 -3.27
C SER A 53 -7.43 -56.58 -3.85
N PRO A 54 -6.87 -55.69 -3.02
CA PRO A 54 -6.01 -54.61 -3.50
C PRO A 54 -4.92 -55.17 -4.41
N ARG A 55 -4.79 -54.59 -5.62
CA ARG A 55 -3.84 -55.04 -6.64
C ARG A 55 -2.47 -55.27 -6.00
N ASN A 56 -1.82 -56.40 -6.32
CA ASN A 56 -0.52 -56.81 -5.76
C ASN A 56 0.53 -55.67 -5.72
N ALA A 57 0.50 -54.72 -6.66
CA ALA A 57 1.38 -53.56 -6.69
C ALA A 57 1.25 -52.64 -5.45
N LEU A 58 0.03 -52.46 -4.91
CA LEU A 58 -0.25 -51.57 -3.78
C LEU A 58 0.23 -52.17 -2.43
N VAL A 59 0.33 -53.50 -2.36
CA VAL A 59 0.85 -54.24 -1.19
C VAL A 59 2.37 -54.41 -1.25
N ARG A 60 2.95 -54.56 -2.45
CA ARG A 60 4.38 -54.75 -2.64
C ARG A 60 5.22 -53.61 -2.06
N ALA A 61 4.82 -52.35 -2.26
CA ALA A 61 5.60 -51.20 -1.77
C ALA A 61 5.64 -51.11 -0.23
N PRO A 62 4.52 -51.17 0.52
CA PRO A 62 4.57 -51.24 1.99
C PRO A 62 5.32 -52.45 2.53
N VAL A 63 5.15 -53.64 1.93
CA VAL A 63 5.86 -54.86 2.34
C VAL A 63 7.36 -54.71 2.12
N PHE A 64 7.78 -54.16 0.99
CA PHE A 64 9.18 -53.88 0.71
C PHE A 64 9.76 -52.89 1.72
N LEU A 65 9.07 -51.77 2.00
CA LEU A 65 9.53 -50.78 2.99
C LEU A 65 9.61 -51.38 4.40
N ALA A 66 8.64 -52.21 4.80
CA ALA A 66 8.67 -52.93 6.07
C ALA A 66 9.84 -53.93 6.13
N ALA A 67 10.09 -54.68 5.06
CA ALA A 67 11.22 -55.61 4.97
C ALA A 67 12.56 -54.86 5.07
N VAL A 68 12.71 -53.73 4.36
CA VAL A 68 13.89 -52.87 4.47
C VAL A 68 14.06 -52.33 5.88
N ALA A 69 12.99 -51.87 6.54
CA ALA A 69 13.05 -51.39 7.92
C ALA A 69 13.50 -52.49 8.91
N VAL A 70 13.01 -53.73 8.73
CA VAL A 70 13.44 -54.88 9.53
C VAL A 70 14.90 -55.22 9.28
N VAL A 71 15.35 -55.25 8.01
CA VAL A 71 16.74 -55.53 7.66
C VAL A 71 17.69 -54.48 8.23
N ILE A 72 17.37 -53.19 8.07
CA ILE A 72 18.16 -52.09 8.63
C ILE A 72 18.19 -52.16 10.16
N GLY A 73 17.06 -52.49 10.80
CA GLY A 73 16.97 -52.64 12.25
C GLY A 73 17.80 -53.81 12.80
N LEU A 74 17.79 -54.96 12.12
CA LEU A 74 18.53 -56.17 12.54
C LEU A 74 20.01 -56.14 12.18
N VAL A 75 20.37 -55.47 11.08
CA VAL A 75 21.76 -55.35 10.59
C VAL A 75 22.11 -53.87 10.40
N PRO A 76 22.38 -53.13 11.50
CA PRO A 76 22.67 -51.69 11.44
C PRO A 76 23.89 -51.36 10.57
N GLY A 77 24.82 -52.31 10.40
CA GLY A 77 26.00 -52.17 9.56
C GLY A 77 25.69 -51.87 8.08
N VAL A 78 24.49 -52.22 7.59
CA VAL A 78 24.07 -51.90 6.21
C VAL A 78 23.91 -50.40 6.00
N ILE A 79 23.45 -49.66 7.02
CA ILE A 79 23.20 -48.21 6.93
C ILE A 79 24.26 -47.36 7.65
N ALA A 80 25.09 -47.97 8.50
CA ALA A 80 26.09 -47.28 9.30
C ALA A 80 27.00 -46.32 8.50
N PRO A 81 27.53 -46.64 7.31
CA PRO A 81 28.36 -45.71 6.54
C PRO A 81 27.60 -44.45 6.11
N VAL A 82 26.31 -44.58 5.76
CA VAL A 82 25.45 -43.46 5.36
C VAL A 82 25.11 -42.60 6.58
N PHE A 83 24.83 -43.24 7.72
CA PHE A 83 24.59 -42.56 8.98
C PHE A 83 25.83 -41.77 9.43
N ASP A 84 27.00 -42.41 9.44
CA ASP A 84 28.27 -41.80 9.84
C ASP A 84 28.65 -40.62 8.93
N ALA A 85 28.41 -40.74 7.63
CA ALA A 85 28.60 -39.64 6.68
C ALA A 85 27.66 -38.46 6.97
N GLY A 86 26.38 -38.73 7.29
CA GLY A 86 25.41 -37.70 7.69
C GLY A 86 25.79 -37.00 9.00
N VAL A 87 26.23 -37.77 9.99
CA VAL A 87 26.76 -37.24 11.26
C VAL A 87 27.99 -36.39 11.03
N ALA A 88 28.94 -36.86 10.21
CA ALA A 88 30.16 -36.12 9.90
C ALA A 88 29.88 -34.79 9.19
N ALA A 89 28.87 -34.75 8.31
CA ALA A 89 28.43 -33.52 7.64
C ALA A 89 27.72 -32.53 8.57
N ALA A 90 27.08 -33.01 9.65
CA ALA A 90 26.38 -32.17 10.63
C ALA A 90 27.28 -31.63 11.77
N ARG A 91 28.59 -31.88 11.73
CA ARG A 91 29.52 -31.68 12.86
C ARG A 91 29.75 -30.21 13.25
N GLU A 92 28.93 -29.76 14.21
CA GLU A 92 29.38 -28.94 15.35
C GLU A 92 29.15 -29.65 16.70
N ALA A 93 28.38 -30.75 16.75
CA ALA A 93 27.97 -31.38 18.01
C ALA A 93 28.52 -32.80 18.21
N GLY A 94 29.72 -32.90 18.80
CA GLY A 94 30.18 -34.07 19.57
C GLY A 94 30.24 -35.44 18.87
N THR A 95 30.72 -36.45 19.61
CA THR A 95 30.71 -37.85 19.18
C THR A 95 29.29 -38.40 19.30
N VAL A 96 28.55 -38.42 18.19
CA VAL A 96 27.26 -39.14 18.12
C VAL A 96 27.53 -40.64 18.24
N GLY A 97 26.74 -41.35 19.04
CA GLY A 97 26.88 -42.78 19.31
C GLY A 97 26.80 -43.63 18.03
N LYS A 98 27.53 -44.76 18.01
CA LYS A 98 27.51 -45.72 16.89
C LYS A 98 26.16 -46.45 16.85
N LEU A 99 25.63 -46.69 15.64
CA LEU A 99 24.49 -47.59 15.47
C LEU A 99 24.93 -49.03 15.81
N VAL A 100 24.45 -49.53 16.94
CA VAL A 100 24.67 -50.91 17.39
C VAL A 100 23.31 -51.53 17.73
N LEU A 101 23.10 -52.79 17.36
CA LEU A 101 21.86 -53.52 17.66
C LEU A 101 21.65 -53.69 19.17
N TRP A 102 22.75 -53.92 19.90
CA TRP A 102 22.76 -54.07 21.34
C TRP A 102 23.91 -53.24 21.95
N PRO A 103 23.61 -52.05 22.50
CA PRO A 103 24.63 -51.18 23.10
C PRO A 103 24.99 -51.57 24.54
N GLY A 104 24.32 -52.58 25.13
CA GLY A 104 24.48 -52.97 26.53
C GLY A 104 23.55 -52.22 27.47
N PHE A 105 23.76 -52.35 28.79
CA PHE A 105 22.94 -51.67 29.80
C PHE A 105 23.35 -50.19 29.95
N VAL A 106 22.88 -49.37 29.02
CA VAL A 106 23.10 -47.91 29.03
C VAL A 106 21.84 -47.17 29.51
N PRO A 107 21.98 -45.96 30.10
CA PRO A 107 20.82 -45.15 30.52
C PRO A 107 19.81 -44.89 29.41
N ALA A 108 20.27 -44.77 28.16
CA ALA A 108 19.42 -44.60 26.98
C ALA A 108 18.46 -45.79 26.74
N LEU A 109 18.92 -47.01 26.99
CA LEU A 109 18.10 -48.22 26.93
C LEU A 109 17.01 -48.16 28.01
N GLY A 110 17.38 -47.74 29.23
CA GLY A 110 16.46 -47.55 30.35
C GLY A 110 15.31 -46.60 30.01
N TRP A 111 15.61 -45.42 29.45
CA TRP A 111 14.58 -44.46 29.01
C TRP A 111 13.71 -44.98 27.85
N SER A 112 14.30 -45.77 26.94
CA SER A 112 13.57 -46.40 25.83
C SER A 112 12.59 -47.46 26.35
N MET A 113 13.04 -48.35 27.24
CA MET A 113 12.20 -49.37 27.89
C MET A 113 11.11 -48.73 28.75
N PHE A 114 11.45 -47.69 29.51
CA PHE A 114 10.48 -46.92 30.28
C PHE A 114 9.40 -46.31 29.39
N SER A 115 9.79 -45.70 28.27
CA SER A 115 8.85 -45.08 27.33
C SER A 115 7.91 -46.11 26.69
N LEU A 116 8.43 -47.28 26.33
CA LEU A 116 7.64 -48.41 25.82
C LEU A 116 6.67 -48.96 26.88
N ALA A 117 7.15 -49.16 28.11
CA ALA A 117 6.33 -49.69 29.20
C ALA A 117 5.19 -48.74 29.56
N VAL A 118 5.48 -47.45 29.76
CA VAL A 118 4.45 -46.44 30.06
C VAL A 118 3.50 -46.26 28.89
N GLY A 119 4.01 -46.20 27.65
CA GLY A 119 3.18 -46.14 26.45
C GLY A 119 2.23 -47.34 26.33
N ALA A 120 2.72 -48.56 26.58
CA ALA A 120 1.90 -49.77 26.58
C ALA A 120 0.81 -49.74 27.67
N VAL A 121 1.13 -49.22 28.87
CA VAL A 121 0.14 -49.03 29.95
C VAL A 121 -0.93 -48.01 29.53
N LEU A 122 -0.57 -46.92 28.84
CA LEU A 122 -1.53 -45.94 28.33
C LEU A 122 -2.49 -46.55 27.29
N VAL A 123 -1.98 -47.44 26.44
CA VAL A 123 -2.80 -48.18 25.45
C VAL A 123 -3.73 -49.17 26.16
N TRP A 124 -3.22 -49.92 27.15
CA TRP A 124 -4.03 -50.86 27.92
C TRP A 124 -5.14 -50.16 28.73
N ARG A 125 -4.85 -48.96 29.25
CA ARG A 125 -5.82 -48.09 29.96
C ARG A 125 -6.45 -47.04 29.04
N SER A 126 -6.62 -47.36 27.76
CA SER A 126 -7.14 -46.43 26.74
C SER A 126 -8.50 -45.81 27.08
N SER A 127 -9.36 -46.47 27.86
CA SER A 127 -10.65 -45.91 28.31
C SER A 127 -10.51 -44.77 29.32
N LEU A 128 -9.46 -44.79 30.15
CA LEU A 128 -9.16 -43.69 31.10
C LEU A 128 -8.42 -42.56 30.39
N VAL A 129 -7.51 -42.91 29.47
CA VAL A 129 -6.81 -41.92 28.63
C VAL A 129 -7.78 -41.21 27.70
N GLY A 130 -8.78 -41.90 27.16
CA GLY A 130 -9.86 -41.33 26.34
C GLY A 130 -10.55 -40.15 27.02
N ARG A 131 -10.95 -40.33 28.29
CA ARG A 131 -11.57 -39.27 29.10
C ARG A 131 -10.61 -38.10 29.34
N ALA A 132 -9.34 -38.37 29.59
CA ALA A 132 -8.34 -37.32 29.75
C ALA A 132 -8.10 -36.56 28.43
N THR A 133 -8.04 -37.25 27.29
CA THR A 133 -7.92 -36.61 25.97
C THR A 133 -9.16 -35.82 25.58
N ASP A 134 -10.37 -36.24 25.97
CA ASP A 134 -11.60 -35.49 25.72
C ASP A 134 -11.61 -34.19 26.55
N LEU A 135 -11.19 -34.26 27.81
CA LEU A 135 -11.02 -33.08 28.67
C LEU A 135 -9.95 -32.11 28.12
N VAL A 136 -8.80 -32.64 27.67
CA VAL A 136 -7.77 -31.83 27.01
C VAL A 136 -8.31 -31.27 25.68
N GLY A 137 -9.13 -32.02 24.96
CA GLY A 137 -9.81 -31.59 23.74
C GLY A 137 -10.68 -30.36 23.97
N LEU A 138 -11.50 -30.37 25.03
CA LEU A 138 -12.33 -29.23 25.43
C LEU A 138 -11.52 -27.98 25.78
N VAL A 139 -10.35 -28.16 26.42
CA VAL A 139 -9.43 -27.06 26.72
C VAL A 139 -8.72 -26.56 25.45
N SER A 140 -8.28 -27.47 24.58
CA SER A 140 -7.58 -27.15 23.34
C SER A 140 -8.48 -26.44 22.31
N GLN A 141 -9.78 -26.71 22.32
CA GLN A 141 -10.76 -25.97 21.50
C GLN A 141 -10.87 -24.49 21.92
N ARG A 142 -10.50 -24.15 23.16
CA ARG A 142 -10.41 -22.75 23.63
C ARG A 142 -9.09 -22.10 23.24
N LEU A 143 -8.06 -22.89 22.93
CA LEU A 143 -6.78 -22.36 22.47
C LEU A 143 -6.85 -22.03 20.97
N PRO A 144 -6.21 -20.94 20.52
CA PRO A 144 -6.15 -20.62 19.11
C PRO A 144 -5.47 -21.75 18.33
N SER A 145 -6.20 -22.39 17.40
CA SER A 145 -5.57 -23.30 16.45
C SER A 145 -4.61 -22.52 15.56
N ALA A 146 -3.49 -23.15 15.16
CA ALA A 146 -2.52 -22.53 14.26
C ALA A 146 -3.19 -22.12 12.93
N GLU A 147 -4.03 -23.01 12.39
CA GLU A 147 -4.82 -22.75 11.20
C GLU A 147 -5.81 -21.58 11.41
N GLY A 148 -6.55 -21.57 12.52
CA GLY A 148 -7.50 -20.50 12.82
C GLY A 148 -6.82 -19.14 13.01
N SER A 149 -5.60 -19.14 13.55
CA SER A 149 -4.79 -17.94 13.73
C SER A 149 -4.25 -17.43 12.39
N PHE A 150 -3.78 -18.34 11.53
CA PHE A 150 -3.36 -18.01 10.16
C PHE A 150 -4.53 -17.41 9.35
N ARG A 151 -5.70 -18.05 9.34
CA ARG A 151 -6.89 -17.54 8.65
C ARG A 151 -7.31 -16.16 9.18
N ARG A 152 -7.26 -15.95 10.50
CA ARG A 152 -7.53 -14.64 11.11
C ARG A 152 -6.52 -13.57 10.68
N ALA A 153 -5.24 -13.92 10.59
CA ALA A 153 -4.21 -12.99 10.14
C ALA A 153 -4.44 -12.56 8.68
N VAL A 154 -4.74 -13.52 7.78
CA VAL A 154 -5.06 -13.23 6.38
C VAL A 154 -6.33 -12.38 6.27
N ALA A 155 -7.40 -12.73 6.99
CA ALA A 155 -8.62 -11.94 7.00
C ALA A 155 -8.39 -10.52 7.55
N GLY A 156 -7.56 -10.38 8.59
CA GLY A 156 -7.14 -9.10 9.13
C GLY A 156 -6.42 -8.25 8.09
N LEU A 157 -5.46 -8.84 7.37
CA LEU A 157 -4.72 -8.17 6.30
C LEU A 157 -5.65 -7.68 5.18
N LEU A 158 -6.56 -8.52 4.71
CA LEU A 158 -7.53 -8.15 3.67
C LEU A 158 -8.46 -7.03 4.15
N SER A 159 -8.98 -7.13 5.37
CA SER A 159 -9.84 -6.08 5.94
C SER A 159 -9.10 -4.76 6.12
N PHE A 160 -7.80 -4.80 6.41
CA PHE A 160 -6.95 -3.62 6.47
C PHE A 160 -6.74 -3.02 5.07
N ALA A 161 -6.50 -3.85 4.06
CA ALA A 161 -6.37 -3.42 2.67
C ALA A 161 -7.66 -2.72 2.20
N ASP A 162 -8.83 -3.29 2.46
CA ASP A 162 -10.12 -2.69 2.10
C ASP A 162 -10.34 -1.34 2.79
N ARG A 163 -10.07 -1.26 4.10
CA ARG A 163 -10.19 0.00 4.86
C ARG A 163 -9.23 1.06 4.35
N SER A 164 -7.98 0.70 4.10
CA SER A 164 -6.97 1.63 3.58
C SER A 164 -7.35 2.15 2.18
N SER A 165 -7.88 1.27 1.33
CA SER A 165 -8.35 1.62 0.00
C SER A 165 -9.57 2.53 0.06
N GLY A 166 -10.54 2.27 0.93
CA GLY A 166 -11.70 3.14 1.12
C GLY A 166 -11.35 4.53 1.69
N LEU A 167 -10.31 4.61 2.52
CA LEU A 167 -9.79 5.89 3.04
C LEU A 167 -9.08 6.70 1.95
N ILE A 168 -8.20 6.06 1.18
CA ILE A 168 -7.39 6.71 0.15
C ILE A 168 -8.23 7.00 -1.09
N GLN A 169 -8.92 6.00 -1.65
CA GLN A 169 -9.69 6.08 -2.90
C GLN A 169 -11.14 6.49 -2.66
N SER A 170 -11.35 7.61 -1.99
CA SER A 170 -12.70 8.11 -1.65
C SER A 170 -13.61 8.46 -2.84
N GLY A 171 -13.05 8.58 -4.05
CA GLY A 171 -13.77 9.07 -5.24
C GLY A 171 -14.08 10.58 -5.22
N SER A 172 -13.72 11.29 -4.14
CA SER A 172 -14.00 12.72 -3.96
C SER A 172 -12.86 13.58 -4.51
N LEU A 173 -13.08 14.21 -5.68
CA LEU A 173 -12.12 15.18 -6.24
C LEU A 173 -11.78 16.32 -5.26
N PRO A 174 -12.73 16.93 -4.53
CA PRO A 174 -12.40 17.96 -3.53
C PRO A 174 -11.47 17.44 -2.42
N ARG A 175 -11.62 16.18 -1.99
CA ARG A 175 -10.73 15.58 -1.00
C ARG A 175 -9.33 15.38 -1.56
N TYR A 176 -9.21 14.91 -2.80
CA TYR A 176 -7.92 14.76 -3.48
C TYR A 176 -7.21 16.11 -3.64
N ILE A 177 -7.91 17.14 -4.11
CA ILE A 177 -7.35 18.50 -4.24
C ILE A 177 -6.91 19.03 -2.86
N ALA A 178 -7.73 18.83 -1.81
CA ALA A 178 -7.36 19.26 -0.47
C ALA A 178 -6.08 18.57 0.04
N ILE A 179 -5.94 17.27 -0.16
CA ILE A 179 -4.72 16.52 0.21
C ILE A 179 -3.51 17.03 -0.58
N ILE A 180 -3.65 17.20 -1.90
CA ILE A 180 -2.57 17.71 -2.76
C ILE A 180 -2.11 19.09 -2.28
N LEU A 181 -3.04 20.01 -2.04
CA LEU A 181 -2.73 21.35 -1.57
C LEU A 181 -2.06 21.33 -0.18
N LEU A 182 -2.56 20.52 0.75
CA LEU A 182 -1.97 20.37 2.08
C LEU A 182 -0.54 19.83 2.01
N VAL A 183 -0.30 18.79 1.20
CA VAL A 183 1.04 18.20 1.02
C VAL A 183 1.98 19.20 0.32
N ALA A 184 1.49 19.91 -0.70
CA ALA A 184 2.27 20.91 -1.43
C ALA A 184 2.77 22.04 -0.52
N ILE A 185 1.98 22.46 0.47
CA ILE A 185 2.39 23.48 1.43
C ILE A 185 3.13 22.91 2.65
N ALA A 186 2.95 21.64 3.01
CA ALA A 186 3.46 21.07 4.26
C ALA A 186 4.98 21.24 4.41
N LEU A 187 5.76 20.83 3.41
CA LEU A 187 7.21 20.91 3.46
C LEU A 187 7.73 22.36 3.43
N PRO A 188 7.36 23.21 2.45
CA PRO A 188 7.85 24.58 2.44
C PRO A 188 7.29 25.44 3.60
N ALA A 189 6.13 25.10 4.19
CA ALA A 189 5.68 25.73 5.43
C ALA A 189 6.65 25.46 6.58
N THR A 190 7.20 24.24 6.73
CA THR A 190 8.21 23.98 7.77
C THR A 190 9.47 24.82 7.60
N ALA A 191 9.89 25.05 6.35
CA ALA A 191 11.03 25.93 6.06
C ALA A 191 10.72 27.38 6.44
N LEU A 192 9.52 27.86 6.11
CA LEU A 192 9.04 29.21 6.46
C LEU A 192 8.96 29.41 7.98
N PHE A 193 8.47 28.42 8.73
CA PHE A 193 8.41 28.47 10.20
C PHE A 193 9.80 28.48 10.85
N ARG A 194 10.79 27.79 10.26
CA ARG A 194 12.18 27.76 10.79
C ARG A 194 13.00 28.99 10.42
N GLY A 195 12.84 29.49 9.19
CA GLY A 195 13.60 30.62 8.66
C GLY A 195 13.10 31.98 9.14
N GLY A 196 11.91 32.03 9.75
CA GLY A 196 11.24 33.27 10.11
C GLY A 196 10.62 33.95 8.89
N VAL A 197 9.77 34.95 9.14
CA VAL A 197 9.15 35.77 8.10
C VAL A 197 9.87 37.11 8.08
N PRO A 198 10.88 37.31 7.20
CA PRO A 198 11.46 38.63 7.01
C PRO A 198 10.37 39.55 6.44
N VAL A 199 9.84 40.43 7.28
CA VAL A 199 8.88 41.45 6.86
C VAL A 199 9.72 42.61 6.30
N GLY A 200 10.06 42.52 5.01
CA GLY A 200 10.67 43.65 4.30
C GLY A 200 9.74 44.86 4.28
N SER A 201 10.26 46.02 3.92
CA SER A 201 9.44 47.22 3.71
C SER A 201 8.44 46.94 2.57
N LEU A 202 7.15 46.87 2.91
CA LEU A 202 6.10 46.80 1.91
C LEU A 202 6.10 48.12 1.13
N ALA A 203 6.45 48.06 -0.15
CA ALA A 203 6.29 49.20 -1.03
C ALA A 203 4.79 49.49 -1.16
N VAL A 204 4.37 50.69 -0.75
CA VAL A 204 2.99 51.14 -0.93
C VAL A 204 2.82 51.46 -2.41
N GLY A 205 1.95 50.69 -3.09
CA GLY A 205 1.60 50.95 -4.49
C GLY A 205 0.86 52.28 -4.65
N GLY A 206 0.74 52.74 -5.89
CA GLY A 206 -0.07 53.92 -6.18
C GLY A 206 -1.55 53.75 -5.87
N LEU A 207 -2.29 54.87 -5.90
CA LEU A 207 -3.73 54.89 -5.61
C LEU A 207 -4.53 54.03 -6.60
N LEU A 208 -4.09 53.99 -7.87
CA LEU A 208 -4.78 53.21 -8.92
C LEU A 208 -4.63 51.71 -8.67
N GLU A 209 -3.46 51.25 -8.28
CA GLU A 209 -3.16 49.86 -7.93
C GLU A 209 -3.98 49.41 -6.71
N ALA A 210 -4.11 50.28 -5.71
CA ALA A 210 -4.95 50.02 -4.54
C ALA A 210 -6.43 49.89 -4.92
N ILE A 211 -6.94 50.78 -5.78
CA ILE A 211 -8.33 50.72 -6.26
C ILE A 211 -8.57 49.44 -7.06
N LEU A 212 -7.70 49.12 -8.02
CA LEU A 212 -7.82 47.90 -8.83
C LEU A 212 -7.72 46.65 -7.96
N GLY A 213 -6.77 46.61 -7.03
CA GLY A 213 -6.63 45.53 -6.06
C GLY A 213 -7.89 45.35 -5.20
N LEU A 214 -8.47 46.44 -4.69
CA LEU A 214 -9.70 46.38 -3.91
C LEU A 214 -10.88 45.88 -4.74
N LEU A 215 -11.01 46.30 -6.00
CA LEU A 215 -12.05 45.83 -6.92
C LEU A 215 -11.92 44.32 -7.19
N ILE A 216 -10.69 43.84 -7.42
CA ILE A 216 -10.41 42.41 -7.61
C ILE A 216 -10.79 41.62 -6.35
N VAL A 217 -10.38 42.08 -5.17
CA VAL A 217 -10.70 41.43 -3.90
C VAL A 217 -12.22 41.43 -3.66
N ALA A 218 -12.91 42.54 -3.90
CA ALA A 218 -14.36 42.65 -3.75
C ALA A 218 -15.10 41.70 -4.70
N ALA A 219 -14.68 41.61 -5.96
CA ALA A 219 -15.24 40.68 -6.94
C ALA A 219 -15.01 39.22 -6.53
N ALA A 220 -13.79 38.89 -6.08
CA ALA A 220 -13.44 37.55 -5.60
C ALA A 220 -14.23 37.15 -4.34
N ILE A 221 -14.43 38.07 -3.39
CA ILE A 221 -15.24 37.81 -2.19
C ILE A 221 -16.71 37.62 -2.57
N THR A 222 -17.25 38.46 -3.45
CA THR A 222 -18.65 38.37 -3.91
C THR A 222 -18.91 37.05 -4.66
N LEU A 223 -17.91 36.55 -5.41
CA LEU A 223 -17.96 35.26 -6.07
C LEU A 223 -18.20 34.10 -5.07
N LEU A 224 -17.65 34.16 -3.85
CA LEU A 224 -17.80 33.11 -2.83
C LEU A 224 -19.24 32.96 -2.34
N PHE A 225 -20.04 34.03 -2.40
CA PHE A 225 -21.43 34.04 -1.95
C PHE A 225 -22.43 33.86 -3.10
N THR A 226 -21.94 33.82 -4.34
CA THR A 226 -22.78 33.74 -5.53
C THR A 226 -23.32 32.33 -5.73
N THR A 227 -24.65 32.21 -5.80
CA THR A 227 -25.34 30.91 -6.00
C THR A 227 -25.64 30.60 -7.46
N ARG A 228 -25.64 31.62 -8.34
CA ARG A 228 -25.93 31.52 -9.78
C ARG A 228 -24.64 31.41 -10.57
N ARG A 229 -24.53 30.37 -11.42
CA ARG A 229 -23.32 30.08 -12.19
C ARG A 229 -22.96 31.18 -13.19
N PHE A 230 -23.96 31.80 -13.81
CA PHE A 230 -23.74 32.90 -14.76
C PHE A 230 -23.15 34.14 -14.07
N ALA A 231 -23.69 34.54 -12.92
CA ALA A 231 -23.14 35.64 -12.14
C ALA A 231 -21.71 35.32 -11.65
N ALA A 232 -21.44 34.07 -11.29
CA ALA A 232 -20.10 33.63 -10.89
C ALA A 232 -19.06 33.80 -12.01
N ILE A 233 -19.41 33.48 -13.27
CA ILE A 233 -18.51 33.71 -14.41
C ILE A 233 -18.30 35.19 -14.68
N LEU A 234 -19.33 36.03 -14.57
CA LEU A 234 -19.17 37.47 -14.76
C LEU A 234 -18.25 38.08 -13.70
N LEU A 235 -18.37 37.65 -12.44
CA LEU A 235 -17.47 38.07 -11.36
C LEU A 235 -16.05 37.54 -11.56
N LEU A 236 -15.89 36.30 -12.03
CA LEU A 236 -14.59 35.75 -12.41
C LEU A 236 -13.96 36.54 -13.56
N GLY A 237 -14.74 36.89 -14.58
CA GLY A 237 -14.36 37.79 -15.65
C GLY A 237 -13.89 39.13 -15.12
N GLY A 238 -14.65 39.74 -14.20
CA GLY A 238 -14.28 40.99 -13.53
C GLY A 238 -12.93 40.91 -12.81
N VAL A 239 -12.63 39.78 -12.15
CA VAL A 239 -11.30 39.52 -11.57
C VAL A 239 -10.23 39.49 -12.67
N GLY A 240 -10.45 38.77 -13.78
CA GLY A 240 -9.51 38.69 -14.89
C GLY A 240 -9.25 40.03 -15.59
N TYR A 241 -10.29 40.83 -15.85
CA TYR A 241 -10.17 42.19 -16.38
C TYR A 241 -9.43 43.12 -15.41
N GLY A 242 -9.66 42.98 -14.11
CA GLY A 242 -8.92 43.71 -13.09
C GLY A 242 -7.43 43.35 -13.09
N VAL A 243 -7.09 42.07 -13.23
CA VAL A 243 -5.70 41.61 -13.35
C VAL A 243 -5.05 42.13 -14.64
N ALA A 244 -5.78 42.14 -15.76
CA ALA A 244 -5.28 42.73 -17.01
C ALA A 244 -4.97 44.23 -16.84
N ALA A 245 -5.85 44.98 -16.18
CA ALA A 245 -5.61 46.38 -15.85
C ALA A 245 -4.36 46.56 -14.96
N LEU A 246 -4.14 45.67 -13.99
CA LEU A 246 -2.90 45.69 -13.19
C LEU A 246 -1.66 45.45 -14.07
N PHE A 247 -1.70 44.51 -15.02
CA PHE A 247 -0.57 44.32 -15.95
C PHE A 247 -0.29 45.57 -16.78
N ALA A 248 -1.31 46.28 -17.25
CA ALA A 248 -1.14 47.54 -17.95
C ALA A 248 -0.48 48.61 -17.06
N VAL A 249 -0.91 48.72 -15.79
CA VAL A 249 -0.32 49.68 -14.83
C VAL A 249 1.14 49.34 -14.50
N TYR A 250 1.48 48.05 -14.41
CA TYR A 250 2.86 47.59 -14.19
C TYR A 250 3.74 47.63 -15.46
N GLY A 251 3.25 48.19 -16.57
CA GLY A 251 4.03 48.33 -17.81
C GLY A 251 4.18 47.04 -18.61
N GLY A 252 3.28 46.07 -18.43
CA GLY A 252 3.19 44.83 -19.21
C GLY A 252 2.07 44.87 -20.26
N PRO A 253 2.21 45.63 -21.36
CA PRO A 253 1.15 45.78 -22.36
C PRO A 253 0.80 44.47 -23.07
N ASP A 254 1.80 43.66 -23.43
CA ASP A 254 1.58 42.38 -24.10
C ASP A 254 0.79 41.42 -23.20
N LEU A 255 1.19 41.31 -21.93
CA LEU A 255 0.49 40.51 -20.91
C LEU A 255 -0.95 40.98 -20.71
N SER A 256 -1.17 42.30 -20.66
CA SER A 256 -2.50 42.90 -20.55
C SER A 256 -3.39 42.52 -21.75
N LEU A 257 -2.89 42.71 -22.98
CA LEU A 257 -3.65 42.38 -24.19
C LEU A 257 -4.00 40.89 -24.25
N THR A 258 -3.03 40.01 -23.95
CA THR A 258 -3.29 38.57 -23.93
C THR A 258 -4.29 38.18 -22.84
N GLN A 259 -4.19 38.77 -21.65
CA GLN A 259 -5.12 38.50 -20.56
C GLN A 259 -6.54 38.93 -20.93
N LEU A 260 -6.73 40.10 -21.54
CA LEU A 260 -8.04 40.56 -22.00
C LEU A 260 -8.65 39.62 -23.05
N LEU A 261 -7.86 39.20 -24.03
CA LEU A 261 -8.31 38.30 -25.09
C LEU A 261 -8.70 36.93 -24.54
N VAL A 262 -7.84 36.33 -23.70
CA VAL A 262 -8.10 35.03 -23.07
C VAL A 262 -9.29 35.12 -22.13
N GLU A 263 -9.40 36.17 -21.32
CA GLU A 263 -10.54 36.34 -20.40
C GLU A 263 -11.87 36.46 -21.16
N THR A 264 -11.88 37.23 -22.26
CA THR A 264 -13.06 37.35 -23.12
C THR A 264 -13.47 35.99 -23.70
N LEU A 265 -12.49 35.21 -24.19
CA LEU A 265 -12.73 33.87 -24.72
C LEU A 265 -13.26 32.90 -23.65
N VAL A 266 -12.67 32.94 -22.46
CA VAL A 266 -13.05 32.08 -21.33
C VAL A 266 -14.47 32.40 -20.87
N VAL A 267 -14.81 33.68 -20.69
CA VAL A 267 -16.17 34.10 -20.33
C VAL A 267 -17.18 33.67 -21.40
N ALA A 268 -16.86 33.86 -22.68
CA ALA A 268 -17.72 33.44 -23.79
C ALA A 268 -17.91 31.91 -23.83
N LEU A 269 -16.83 31.14 -23.68
CA LEU A 269 -16.87 29.68 -23.67
C LEU A 269 -17.68 29.16 -22.48
N PHE A 270 -17.45 29.67 -21.27
CA PHE A 270 -18.21 29.26 -20.10
C PHE A 270 -19.69 29.65 -20.20
N ALA A 271 -20.01 30.82 -20.76
CA ALA A 271 -21.40 31.19 -21.04
C ALA A 271 -22.09 30.19 -21.99
N LEU A 272 -21.39 29.76 -23.06
CA LEU A 272 -21.87 28.74 -24.01
C LEU A 272 -22.02 27.35 -23.38
N VAL A 273 -21.17 26.99 -22.42
CA VAL A 273 -21.28 25.70 -21.71
C VAL A 273 -22.41 25.75 -20.69
N LEU A 274 -22.52 26.83 -19.93
CA LEU A 274 -23.54 26.98 -18.88
C LEU A 274 -24.97 26.99 -19.40
N ARG A 275 -25.20 27.38 -20.66
CA ARG A 275 -26.54 27.27 -21.27
C ARG A 275 -27.10 25.84 -21.27
N HIS A 276 -26.23 24.83 -21.13
CA HIS A 276 -26.60 23.42 -21.07
C HIS A 276 -26.58 22.82 -19.65
N LEU A 277 -26.28 23.63 -18.63
CA LEU A 277 -26.16 23.19 -17.25
C LEU A 277 -27.19 23.89 -16.35
N PRO A 278 -27.49 23.33 -15.16
CA PRO A 278 -28.38 23.99 -14.20
C PRO A 278 -27.87 25.38 -13.82
N ALA A 279 -28.79 26.34 -13.65
CA ALA A 279 -28.43 27.74 -13.40
C ALA A 279 -27.73 28.00 -12.06
N SER A 280 -27.91 27.12 -11.07
CA SER A 280 -27.37 27.26 -9.71
C SER A 280 -26.37 26.17 -9.34
N PHE A 281 -25.52 26.46 -8.35
CA PHE A 281 -24.63 25.47 -7.75
C PHE A 281 -25.38 24.54 -6.82
N THR A 282 -24.96 23.27 -6.76
CA THR A 282 -25.46 22.32 -5.76
C THR A 282 -24.73 22.57 -4.44
N PRO A 283 -25.44 22.80 -3.32
CA PRO A 283 -24.78 23.05 -2.04
C PRO A 283 -24.01 21.82 -1.55
N PRO A 284 -22.78 21.98 -1.03
CA PRO A 284 -22.01 20.87 -0.48
C PRO A 284 -22.69 20.36 0.80
N ARG A 285 -22.97 19.05 0.86
CA ARG A 285 -23.71 18.43 1.99
C ARG A 285 -22.82 18.18 3.22
N PHE A 286 -21.55 17.86 3.02
CA PHE A 286 -20.54 17.62 4.05
C PHE A 286 -19.18 18.07 3.47
N GLU A 287 -18.24 18.52 4.31
CA GLU A 287 -16.87 19.04 3.95
C GLU A 287 -16.69 20.57 3.80
N ARG A 288 -17.72 21.41 3.97
CA ARG A 288 -17.56 22.87 3.82
C ARG A 288 -16.47 23.46 4.74
N THR A 289 -16.46 23.08 6.00
CA THR A 289 -15.48 23.58 6.99
C THR A 289 -14.06 23.19 6.64
N MET A 290 -13.81 21.91 6.30
CA MET A 290 -12.48 21.45 5.89
C MET A 290 -11.98 22.20 4.65
N ARG A 291 -12.85 22.40 3.66
CA ARG A 291 -12.49 23.16 2.45
C ARG A 291 -12.10 24.60 2.75
N ILE A 292 -12.81 25.26 3.65
CA ILE A 292 -12.49 26.63 4.08
C ILE A 292 -11.14 26.63 4.81
N LEU A 293 -10.93 25.71 5.75
CA LEU A 293 -9.66 25.63 6.49
C LEU A 293 -8.46 25.41 5.57
N VAL A 294 -8.58 24.49 4.61
CA VAL A 294 -7.52 24.23 3.61
C VAL A 294 -7.32 25.45 2.72
N ALA A 295 -8.39 26.06 2.20
CA ALA A 295 -8.28 27.23 1.33
C ALA A 295 -7.62 28.42 2.04
N VAL A 296 -8.02 28.71 3.28
CA VAL A 296 -7.41 29.78 4.09
C VAL A 296 -5.96 29.46 4.41
N GLY A 297 -5.65 28.22 4.82
CA GLY A 297 -4.28 27.80 5.10
C GLY A 297 -3.35 27.95 3.90
N VAL A 298 -3.80 27.53 2.72
CA VAL A 298 -3.07 27.69 1.45
C VAL A 298 -2.93 29.17 1.09
N ALA A 299 -4.01 29.97 1.20
CA ALA A 299 -3.96 31.39 0.88
C ALA A 299 -2.98 32.15 1.77
N VAL A 300 -3.01 31.91 3.08
CA VAL A 300 -2.06 32.50 4.04
C VAL A 300 -0.64 32.04 3.71
N PHE A 301 -0.43 30.75 3.43
CA PHE A 301 0.88 30.24 3.06
C PHE A 301 1.42 30.87 1.77
N VAL A 302 0.62 30.98 0.72
CA VAL A 302 1.02 31.60 -0.55
C VAL A 302 1.32 33.09 -0.35
N PHE A 303 0.50 33.79 0.44
CA PHE A 303 0.70 35.21 0.74
C PHE A 303 2.01 35.45 1.51
N VAL A 304 2.20 34.77 2.65
CA VAL A 304 3.42 34.92 3.47
C VAL A 304 4.63 34.40 2.70
N GLY A 305 4.50 33.25 2.03
CA GLY A 305 5.54 32.69 1.17
C GLY A 305 5.99 33.68 0.10
N GLY A 306 5.06 34.29 -0.64
CA GLY A 306 5.35 35.33 -1.62
C GLY A 306 6.09 36.53 -1.02
N LEU A 307 5.65 37.04 0.13
CA LEU A 307 6.35 38.14 0.81
C LEU A 307 7.79 37.78 1.21
N THR A 308 7.99 36.56 1.71
CA THR A 308 9.32 36.10 2.11
C THR A 308 10.25 35.87 0.92
N THR A 309 9.76 35.30 -0.19
CA THR A 309 10.60 35.04 -1.37
C THR A 309 11.01 36.33 -2.07
N ILE A 310 10.11 37.33 -2.13
CA ILE A 310 10.45 38.66 -2.65
C ILE A 310 11.56 39.29 -1.79
N SER A 311 11.46 39.19 -0.47
CA SER A 311 12.44 39.77 0.47
C SER A 311 13.76 38.99 0.51
N ALA A 312 13.80 37.75 0.03
CA ALA A 312 14.97 36.87 0.06
C ALA A 312 15.87 36.96 -1.18
N ARG A 313 15.54 37.81 -2.17
CA ARG A 313 16.34 37.95 -3.40
C ARG A 313 17.70 38.58 -3.10
N GLN A 314 18.78 37.88 -3.46
CA GLN A 314 20.16 38.35 -3.28
C GLN A 314 20.93 38.50 -4.60
N ALA A 315 20.55 37.77 -5.65
CA ALA A 315 21.22 37.81 -6.95
C ALA A 315 20.63 38.90 -7.87
N PRO A 316 21.44 39.53 -8.74
CA PRO A 316 20.96 40.45 -9.75
C PRO A 316 20.00 39.76 -10.74
N PRO A 317 19.02 40.49 -11.30
CA PRO A 317 18.04 39.90 -12.18
C PRO A 317 18.62 39.62 -13.58
N VAL A 318 18.19 38.52 -14.21
CA VAL A 318 18.59 38.17 -15.59
C VAL A 318 18.01 39.15 -16.62
N SER A 319 17.01 39.96 -16.24
CA SER A 319 16.39 40.97 -17.09
C SER A 319 17.38 41.95 -17.68
N ASP A 320 18.43 42.31 -16.94
CA ASP A 320 19.43 43.29 -17.37
C ASP A 320 20.14 42.76 -18.62
N ARG A 321 20.49 41.48 -18.63
CA ARG A 321 21.11 40.83 -19.78
C ARG A 321 20.18 40.75 -20.98
N TYR A 322 18.90 40.48 -20.77
CA TYR A 322 17.93 40.48 -21.89
C TYR A 322 17.79 41.86 -22.51
N LEU A 323 17.71 42.93 -21.69
CA LEU A 323 17.62 44.30 -22.19
C LEU A 323 18.85 44.71 -23.01
N GLU A 324 20.06 44.31 -22.57
CA GLU A 324 21.30 44.58 -23.30
C GLU A 324 21.35 43.87 -24.66
N LEU A 325 20.81 42.66 -24.75
CA LEU A 325 20.96 41.80 -25.93
C LEU A 325 19.80 41.86 -26.92
N SER A 326 18.62 42.33 -26.52
CA SER A 326 17.42 42.26 -27.37
C SER A 326 17.57 42.96 -28.73
N VAL A 327 18.19 44.14 -28.78
CA VAL A 327 18.41 44.87 -30.04
C VAL A 327 19.67 44.37 -30.77
N PRO A 328 20.84 44.22 -30.12
CA PRO A 328 22.07 43.84 -30.83
C PRO A 328 22.07 42.41 -31.39
N GLU A 329 21.53 41.43 -30.64
CA GLU A 329 21.59 40.02 -31.02
C GLU A 329 20.29 39.54 -31.69
N ALA A 330 19.13 39.90 -31.13
CA ALA A 330 17.83 39.45 -31.62
C ALA A 330 17.08 40.48 -32.50
N GLN A 331 17.68 41.66 -32.73
CA GLN A 331 17.16 42.70 -33.63
C GLN A 331 15.73 43.18 -33.30
N GLY A 332 15.30 43.07 -32.05
CA GLY A 332 13.94 43.40 -31.62
C GLY A 332 13.89 44.41 -30.47
N ALA A 333 13.05 45.43 -30.63
CA ALA A 333 12.82 46.44 -29.58
C ALA A 333 11.78 46.01 -28.53
N ASN A 334 10.86 45.10 -28.88
CA ASN A 334 9.96 44.50 -27.91
C ASN A 334 10.66 43.34 -27.19
N VAL A 335 11.23 43.64 -26.02
CA VAL A 335 11.96 42.67 -25.19
C VAL A 335 11.12 41.45 -24.82
N VAL A 336 9.82 41.60 -24.58
CA VAL A 336 8.94 40.47 -24.21
C VAL A 336 8.82 39.51 -25.39
N ASN A 337 8.50 40.02 -26.58
CA ASN A 337 8.41 39.21 -27.79
C ASN A 337 9.76 38.55 -28.14
N VAL A 338 10.87 39.28 -27.99
CA VAL A 338 12.23 38.74 -28.20
C VAL A 338 12.53 37.59 -27.23
N ILE A 339 12.19 37.73 -25.95
CA ILE A 339 12.37 36.66 -24.98
C ILE A 339 11.56 35.42 -25.39
N LEU A 340 10.30 35.59 -25.78
CA LEU A 340 9.42 34.47 -26.12
C LEU A 340 9.87 33.74 -27.38
N VAL A 341 10.23 34.47 -28.44
CA VAL A 341 10.48 33.85 -29.75
C VAL A 341 11.94 33.47 -29.98
N ASP A 342 12.88 34.26 -29.43
CA ASP A 342 14.32 34.10 -29.70
C ASP A 342 15.04 33.45 -28.52
N PHE A 343 15.20 34.17 -27.41
CA PHE A 343 16.00 33.67 -26.26
C PHE A 343 15.40 32.44 -25.58
N ARG A 344 14.06 32.34 -25.54
CA ARG A 344 13.32 31.22 -24.93
C ARG A 344 12.29 30.62 -25.89
N GLY A 345 12.59 30.62 -27.19
CA GLY A 345 11.73 30.07 -28.25
C GLY A 345 11.23 28.63 -28.01
N LEU A 346 12.00 27.82 -27.30
CA LEU A 346 11.61 26.44 -26.95
C LEU A 346 10.38 26.40 -26.02
N ASP A 347 10.23 27.35 -25.11
CA ASP A 347 9.07 27.40 -24.22
C ASP A 347 7.81 27.72 -25.03
N THR A 348 7.88 28.69 -25.95
CA THR A 348 6.76 29.03 -26.86
C THR A 348 6.42 27.90 -27.82
N LEU A 349 7.40 27.16 -28.34
CA LEU A 349 7.15 25.93 -29.11
C LEU A 349 6.37 24.90 -28.28
N GLY A 350 6.74 24.74 -27.01
CA GLY A 350 6.05 23.88 -26.05
C GLY A 350 4.60 24.30 -25.81
N GLU A 351 4.36 25.59 -25.57
CA GLU A 351 3.03 26.15 -25.36
C GLU A 351 2.12 25.96 -26.58
N ILE A 352 2.59 26.26 -27.79
CA ILE A 352 1.83 26.06 -29.03
C ILE A 352 1.52 24.57 -29.24
N THR A 353 2.48 23.68 -28.91
CA THR A 353 2.27 22.24 -28.97
C THR A 353 1.18 21.78 -28.00
N VAL A 354 1.18 22.30 -26.76
CA VAL A 354 0.12 22.02 -25.77
C VAL A 354 -1.24 22.50 -26.26
N LEU A 355 -1.32 23.71 -26.83
CA LEU A 355 -2.56 24.23 -27.40
C LEU A 355 -3.06 23.36 -28.56
N ALA A 356 -2.17 22.96 -29.48
CA ALA A 356 -2.52 22.07 -30.59
C ALA A 356 -3.06 20.72 -30.09
N ILE A 357 -2.39 20.11 -29.11
CA ILE A 357 -2.82 18.85 -28.49
C ILE A 357 -4.18 19.02 -27.78
N ALA A 358 -4.37 20.11 -27.03
CA ALA A 358 -5.63 20.40 -26.37
C ALA A 358 -6.78 20.57 -27.38
N THR A 359 -6.56 21.30 -28.47
CA THR A 359 -7.53 21.46 -29.56
C THR A 359 -7.87 20.11 -30.21
N LEU A 360 -6.86 19.28 -30.51
CA LEU A 360 -7.08 17.93 -31.05
C LEU A 360 -7.84 17.03 -30.07
N GLY A 361 -7.53 17.10 -28.77
CA GLY A 361 -8.23 16.35 -27.73
C GLY A 361 -9.70 16.75 -27.62
N VAL A 362 -10.00 18.05 -27.65
CA VAL A 362 -11.39 18.55 -27.67
C VAL A 362 -12.11 18.07 -28.94
N ALA A 363 -11.47 18.15 -30.11
CA ALA A 363 -12.05 17.66 -31.36
C ALA A 363 -12.35 16.15 -31.29
N ALA A 364 -11.42 15.34 -30.75
CA ALA A 364 -11.59 13.91 -30.58
C ALA A 364 -12.76 13.54 -29.65
N LEU A 365 -13.06 14.36 -28.64
CA LEU A 365 -14.20 14.16 -27.74
C LEU A 365 -15.53 14.60 -28.39
N VAL A 366 -15.52 15.68 -29.15
CA VAL A 366 -16.74 16.30 -29.68
C VAL A 366 -17.22 15.64 -30.99
N VAL A 367 -16.32 15.32 -31.91
CA VAL A 367 -16.67 14.81 -33.25
C VAL A 367 -17.49 13.51 -33.19
N PRO A 368 -17.16 12.50 -32.38
CA PRO A 368 -17.95 11.27 -32.29
C PRO A 368 -19.37 11.52 -31.78
N VAL A 369 -19.52 12.40 -30.78
CA VAL A 369 -20.83 12.76 -30.20
C VAL A 369 -21.71 13.46 -31.23
N LEU A 370 -21.13 14.37 -32.02
CA LEU A 370 -21.86 15.06 -33.09
C LEU A 370 -22.25 14.12 -34.22
N LYS A 371 -21.38 13.15 -34.57
CA LYS A 371 -21.66 12.15 -35.61
C LYS A 371 -22.82 11.24 -35.19
N SER A 372 -22.79 10.71 -33.97
CA SER A 372 -23.87 9.87 -33.43
C SER A 372 -25.23 10.59 -33.41
N ARG A 373 -25.27 11.87 -33.04
CA ARG A 373 -26.51 12.66 -33.07
C ARG A 373 -27.07 12.88 -34.47
N ARG A 374 -26.21 12.98 -35.49
CA ARG A 374 -26.63 13.11 -36.90
C ARG A 374 -27.17 11.81 -37.48
N GLU A 375 -26.63 10.66 -37.05
CA GLU A 375 -27.09 9.34 -37.48
C GLU A 375 -28.39 8.92 -36.76
N SER A 376 -28.69 9.50 -35.59
CA SER A 376 -29.92 9.26 -34.84
C SER A 376 -31.08 10.22 -35.16
N SER A 377 -30.87 11.21 -36.01
CA SER A 377 -31.86 12.24 -36.41
C SER A 377 -32.31 12.04 -37.85
#